data_AF-A0A381E6B2-F1
#
_entry.id   AF-A0A381E6B2-F1
#
_cell.length_a   1.000
_cell.length_b   1.000
_cell.length_c   1.000
_cell.angle_alpha   90.00
_cell.angle_beta   90.00
_cell.angle_gamma   90.00
#
_symmetry.space_group_name_H-M   'P 1'
#
loop_
_entity.id
_entity.type
_entity.pdbx_description
1 polymer ?
#
loop_
_entity_poly.entity_id
_entity_poly.type
_entity_poly.pdbx_seq_one_letter_code
_entity_poly.pdbx_strand_id
1 'polypeptide(L)'
;MCLMLGAAFAAPLLQRFGLEGGILHLYGPSSSGKSTLQRVALSVWGHGRDAGHSWNATGYALTNAAAARNDGLLSLNEIGEDSKQAVETCAYAIANGRARLQGAKEGGNRPELRFRVLAISSGETSLQAHFGKQGRQMMAGQMVRCPSIPHRLEDKHGFPDFRAFTDHLNYTAITTYGSAGRLFIQILMKDITQAEKRLKTLYTAFLGEAHDCHPMTAQQGRSARIFALCAAALMQASDWGISGISAEAAREGVMQAFADWYALQPRGSYEEARIREAAERFPLLLPRFVRLSEGQMFYPNDWAGYVWDEANGALYDVLPAVFVAHFCDGDKERIADACDILGGKMGWLARPAGSRHGDRRWQHRRKVRGNLLRVYRFKGAQLPVAGEEEAEEGKDT
;
A
#
# COMPACT_ATOMS: atom_id res chain seq x y z
N MET A 1 8.91 17.40 1.31
CA MET A 1 8.07 18.62 1.46
C MET A 1 7.14 18.84 0.26
N CYS A 2 7.67 18.87 -0.98
CA CYS A 2 6.89 19.09 -2.21
C CYS A 2 5.65 18.20 -2.33
N LEU A 3 5.75 16.91 -2.01
CA LEU A 3 4.58 16.01 -2.03
C LEU A 3 3.43 16.48 -1.11
N MET A 4 3.73 16.96 0.11
CA MET A 4 2.70 17.37 1.07
C MET A 4 2.04 18.69 0.66
N LEU A 5 2.83 19.66 0.17
CA LEU A 5 2.28 20.90 -0.41
C LEU A 5 1.48 20.62 -1.69
N GLY A 6 1.99 19.75 -2.56
CA GLY A 6 1.28 19.29 -3.75
C GLY A 6 -0.04 18.61 -3.40
N ALA A 7 -0.08 17.80 -2.34
CA ALA A 7 -1.32 17.22 -1.84
C ALA A 7 -2.32 18.29 -1.40
N ALA A 8 -1.86 19.34 -0.72
CA ALA A 8 -2.73 20.46 -0.33
C ALA A 8 -3.37 21.13 -1.55
N PHE A 9 -2.60 21.46 -2.59
CA PHE A 9 -3.13 22.08 -3.81
C PHE A 9 -3.93 21.11 -4.71
N ALA A 10 -3.62 19.81 -4.67
CA ALA A 10 -4.28 18.78 -5.45
C ALA A 10 -5.67 18.42 -4.93
N ALA A 11 -5.91 18.54 -3.62
CA ALA A 11 -7.17 18.17 -3.00
C ALA A 11 -8.45 18.75 -3.68
N PRO A 12 -8.54 20.06 -3.99
CA PRO A 12 -9.70 20.62 -4.71
C PRO A 12 -9.83 20.16 -6.18
N LEU A 13 -8.81 19.48 -6.72
CA LEU A 13 -8.78 19.04 -8.11
C LEU A 13 -9.22 17.57 -8.28
N LEU A 14 -9.42 16.82 -7.19
CA LEU A 14 -9.74 15.38 -7.24
C LEU A 14 -10.91 15.07 -8.18
N GLN A 15 -12.03 15.78 -8.05
CA GLN A 15 -13.19 15.62 -8.93
C GLN A 15 -12.86 15.84 -10.40
N ARG A 16 -12.11 16.92 -10.71
CA ARG A 16 -11.79 17.33 -12.08
C ARG A 16 -10.88 16.33 -12.79
N PHE A 17 -10.13 15.54 -12.02
CA PHE A 17 -9.24 14.49 -12.50
C PHE A 17 -9.80 13.07 -12.33
N GLY A 18 -11.06 12.95 -11.89
CA GLY A 18 -11.72 11.67 -11.69
C GLY A 18 -11.00 10.77 -10.67
N LEU A 19 -10.42 11.38 -9.63
CA LEU A 19 -9.80 10.67 -8.51
C LEU A 19 -10.76 10.64 -7.32
N GLU A 20 -10.90 9.47 -6.69
CA GLU A 20 -11.81 9.28 -5.55
C GLU A 20 -11.22 9.79 -4.23
N GLY A 21 -9.91 10.05 -4.18
CA GLY A 21 -9.17 10.40 -2.98
C GLY A 21 -8.06 9.40 -2.68
N GLY A 22 -7.49 9.50 -1.49
CA GLY A 22 -6.42 8.61 -1.03
C GLY A 22 -5.75 9.08 0.24
N ILE A 23 -4.77 8.31 0.73
CA ILE A 23 -3.99 8.63 1.92
C ILE A 23 -2.50 8.59 1.59
N LEU A 24 -1.86 9.76 1.54
CA LEU A 24 -0.40 9.86 1.47
C LEU A 24 0.16 9.74 2.89
N HIS A 25 0.72 8.59 3.22
CA HIS A 25 1.20 8.33 4.58
C HIS A 25 2.72 8.43 4.67
N LEU A 26 3.21 9.44 5.40
CA LEU A 26 4.62 9.60 5.70
C LEU A 26 5.03 8.74 6.88
N TYR A 27 6.02 7.88 6.72
CA TYR A 27 6.52 7.08 7.84
C TYR A 27 8.04 7.18 8.01
N GLY A 28 8.50 7.00 9.24
CA GLY A 28 9.93 7.06 9.58
C GLY A 28 10.17 7.39 11.04
N PRO A 29 11.43 7.47 11.49
CA PRO A 29 11.78 7.65 12.90
C PRO A 29 11.08 8.84 13.55
N SER A 30 10.88 8.79 14.86
CA SER A 30 10.38 9.93 15.63
C SER A 30 11.29 11.16 15.45
N SER A 31 10.72 12.35 15.64
CA SER A 31 11.44 13.64 15.51
C SER A 31 12.09 13.93 14.14
N SER A 32 11.68 13.22 13.08
CA SER A 32 12.22 13.43 11.72
C SER A 32 11.58 14.60 10.94
N GLY A 33 10.54 15.24 11.48
CA GLY A 33 9.85 16.38 10.84
C GLY A 33 8.58 16.05 10.06
N LYS A 34 8.06 14.81 10.15
CA LYS A 34 6.80 14.38 9.51
C LYS A 34 5.61 15.30 9.84
N SER A 35 5.39 15.55 11.13
CA SER A 35 4.29 16.40 11.62
C SER A 35 4.48 17.86 11.21
N THR A 36 5.72 18.35 11.14
CA THR A 36 6.03 19.68 10.58
C THR A 36 5.57 19.79 9.13
N LEU A 37 5.86 18.78 8.29
CA LEU A 37 5.41 18.80 6.90
C LEU A 37 3.88 18.74 6.76
N GLN A 38 3.19 18.00 7.64
CA GLN A 38 1.72 18.02 7.68
C GLN A 38 1.18 19.41 8.03
N ARG A 39 1.82 20.11 8.98
CA ARG A 39 1.43 21.48 9.37
C ARG A 39 1.62 22.48 8.24
N VAL A 40 2.73 22.36 7.50
CA VAL A 40 2.99 23.16 6.30
C VAL A 40 1.95 22.92 5.21
N ALA A 41 1.51 21.67 5.00
CA ALA A 41 0.45 21.40 4.03
C ALA A 41 -0.91 21.94 4.49
N LEU A 42 -1.24 21.82 5.78
CA LEU A 42 -2.46 22.39 6.36
C LEU A 42 -2.51 23.92 6.25
N SER A 43 -1.36 24.59 6.42
CA SER A 43 -1.28 26.06 6.35
C SER A 43 -1.73 26.65 5.02
N VAL A 44 -1.76 25.86 3.93
CA VAL A 44 -2.34 26.28 2.65
C VAL A 44 -3.82 26.66 2.82
N TRP A 45 -4.58 25.91 3.61
CA TRP A 45 -6.05 26.06 3.72
C TRP A 45 -6.51 26.66 5.05
N GLY A 46 -5.77 26.46 6.14
CA GLY A 46 -6.17 26.91 7.47
C GLY A 46 -5.05 26.73 8.49
N HIS A 47 -5.33 26.94 9.76
CA HIS A 47 -4.31 26.92 10.81
C HIS A 47 -3.51 25.60 10.82
N GLY A 48 -2.18 25.66 10.66
CA GLY A 48 -1.34 24.47 10.42
C GLY A 48 -1.40 23.39 11.50
N ARG A 49 -1.72 23.75 12.75
CA ARG A 49 -1.91 22.79 13.86
C ARG A 49 -3.39 22.44 14.04
N ASP A 50 -4.19 23.43 14.37
CA ASP A 50 -5.58 23.26 14.82
C ASP A 50 -6.58 22.84 13.72
N ALA A 51 -6.21 22.93 12.42
CA ALA A 51 -7.07 22.44 11.33
C ALA A 51 -6.96 20.92 11.08
N GLY A 52 -5.93 20.27 11.62
CA GLY A 52 -5.68 18.83 11.50
C GLY A 52 -6.39 17.99 12.57
N HIS A 53 -6.35 16.67 12.42
CA HIS A 53 -6.86 15.70 13.39
C HIS A 53 -5.77 14.70 13.78
N SER A 54 -5.93 14.03 14.91
CA SER A 54 -5.13 12.84 15.28
C SER A 54 -5.88 11.56 14.87
N TRP A 55 -5.15 10.46 14.68
CA TRP A 55 -5.74 9.12 14.58
C TRP A 55 -6.39 8.65 15.90
N ASN A 56 -6.14 9.34 17.01
CA ASN A 56 -6.84 9.14 18.29
C ASN A 56 -8.29 9.69 18.25
N ALA A 57 -9.12 9.07 17.42
CA ALA A 57 -10.53 9.37 17.27
C ALA A 57 -11.27 8.12 16.83
N THR A 58 -12.60 8.12 16.93
CA THR A 58 -13.39 7.02 16.38
C THR A 58 -13.41 7.08 14.85
N GLY A 59 -13.49 5.92 14.18
CA GLY A 59 -13.59 5.87 12.72
C GLY A 59 -14.77 6.71 12.19
N TYR A 60 -15.89 6.75 12.91
CA TYR A 60 -17.04 7.59 12.58
C TYR A 60 -16.72 9.10 12.64
N ALA A 61 -16.03 9.56 13.69
CA ALA A 61 -15.63 10.96 13.81
C ALA A 61 -14.68 11.37 12.67
N LEU A 62 -13.72 10.51 12.32
CA LEU A 62 -12.79 10.75 11.20
C LEU A 62 -13.50 10.75 9.84
N THR A 63 -14.49 9.89 9.64
CA THR A 63 -15.31 9.89 8.41
C THR A 63 -16.16 11.16 8.30
N ASN A 64 -16.73 11.65 9.40
CA ASN A 64 -17.42 12.95 9.40
C ASN A 64 -16.44 14.10 9.14
N ALA A 65 -15.23 14.05 9.70
CA ALA A 65 -14.20 15.04 9.44
C ALA A 65 -13.76 15.07 7.97
N ALA A 66 -13.72 13.91 7.31
CA ALA A 66 -13.48 13.78 5.87
C ALA A 66 -14.64 14.36 5.06
N ALA A 67 -15.90 14.07 5.42
CA ALA A 67 -17.05 14.61 4.73
C ALA A 67 -17.16 16.15 4.83
N ALA A 68 -16.80 16.72 5.97
CA ALA A 68 -16.72 18.17 6.17
C ALA A 68 -15.61 18.84 5.33
N ARG A 69 -14.70 18.04 4.74
CA ARG A 69 -13.57 18.49 3.91
C ARG A 69 -13.68 17.94 2.48
N ASN A 70 -14.89 17.74 1.96
CA ASN A 70 -15.09 17.23 0.61
C ASN A 70 -14.37 18.10 -0.44
N ASP A 71 -13.61 17.44 -1.33
CA ASP A 71 -12.62 18.03 -2.23
C ASP A 71 -11.58 18.92 -1.52
N GLY A 72 -11.16 18.48 -0.34
CA GLY A 72 -10.23 19.19 0.53
C GLY A 72 -9.17 18.27 1.15
N LEU A 73 -8.19 18.90 1.78
CA LEU A 73 -7.09 18.23 2.45
C LEU A 73 -7.53 17.78 3.85
N LEU A 74 -7.33 16.51 4.17
CA LEU A 74 -7.49 15.97 5.53
C LEU A 74 -6.12 15.61 6.10
N SER A 75 -5.77 16.12 7.28
CA SER A 75 -4.52 15.72 7.96
C SER A 75 -4.84 14.85 9.15
N LEU A 76 -4.17 13.69 9.24
CA LEU A 76 -4.30 12.69 10.30
C LEU A 76 -2.91 12.42 10.90
N ASN A 77 -2.64 12.95 12.08
CA ASN A 77 -1.34 12.82 12.73
C ASN A 77 -1.25 11.57 13.61
N GLU A 78 -0.04 10.98 13.65
CA GLU A 78 0.39 9.91 14.55
C GLU A 78 -0.51 8.66 14.57
N ILE A 79 -0.30 7.79 13.58
CA ILE A 79 -1.03 6.51 13.47
C ILE A 79 -0.81 5.59 14.68
N GLY A 80 0.28 5.78 15.44
CA GLY A 80 0.53 5.05 16.68
C GLY A 80 -0.51 5.31 17.78
N GLU A 81 -1.24 6.43 17.72
CA GLU A 81 -2.31 6.76 18.66
C GLU A 81 -3.68 6.19 18.24
N ASP A 82 -3.74 5.29 17.24
CA ASP A 82 -5.00 4.67 16.78
C ASP A 82 -5.77 4.04 17.95
N SER A 83 -6.91 4.63 18.27
CA SER A 83 -7.82 4.09 19.27
C SER A 83 -8.80 3.14 18.59
N LYS A 84 -8.69 1.83 18.85
CA LYS A 84 -9.74 0.84 18.53
C LYS A 84 -10.10 0.74 17.03
N GLN A 85 -9.13 0.40 16.17
CA GLN A 85 -9.36 0.09 14.74
C GLN A 85 -9.91 1.27 13.91
N ALA A 86 -9.70 2.51 14.34
CA ALA A 86 -10.16 3.68 13.61
C ALA A 86 -9.42 3.81 12.27
N VAL A 87 -8.13 3.49 12.26
CA VAL A 87 -7.33 3.34 11.05
C VAL A 87 -8.00 2.37 10.07
N GLU A 88 -8.38 1.19 10.53
CA GLU A 88 -8.87 0.12 9.66
C GLU A 88 -10.23 0.45 9.04
N THR A 89 -11.13 1.00 9.86
CA THR A 89 -12.48 1.38 9.43
C THR A 89 -12.48 2.66 8.60
N CYS A 90 -11.67 3.66 8.98
CA CYS A 90 -11.67 4.96 8.34
C CYS A 90 -10.76 5.03 7.13
N ALA A 91 -9.58 4.37 7.13
CA ALA A 91 -8.68 4.42 5.98
C ALA A 91 -9.36 3.87 4.72
N TYR A 92 -10.15 2.80 4.87
CA TYR A 92 -10.95 2.27 3.77
C TYR A 92 -12.03 3.26 3.30
N ALA A 93 -12.77 3.85 4.24
CA ALA A 93 -13.80 4.82 3.93
C ALA A 93 -13.22 6.06 3.22
N ILE A 94 -12.05 6.54 3.68
CA ILE A 94 -11.32 7.66 3.11
C ILE A 94 -10.82 7.33 1.71
N ALA A 95 -10.16 6.18 1.53
CA ALA A 95 -9.65 5.76 0.24
C ALA A 95 -10.75 5.54 -0.82
N ASN A 96 -11.97 5.19 -0.40
CA ASN A 96 -13.09 4.94 -1.29
C ASN A 96 -14.09 6.09 -1.40
N GLY A 97 -13.93 7.13 -0.58
CA GLY A 97 -14.84 8.27 -0.55
C GLY A 97 -16.27 7.93 -0.09
N ARG A 98 -16.43 6.88 0.72
CA ARG A 98 -17.74 6.41 1.18
C ARG A 98 -17.69 5.97 2.63
N ALA A 99 -18.56 6.55 3.45
CA ALA A 99 -18.78 6.09 4.81
C ALA A 99 -19.48 4.73 4.81
N ARG A 100 -19.29 3.96 5.89
CA ARG A 100 -20.08 2.74 6.14
C ARG A 100 -21.56 3.10 6.27
N LEU A 101 -22.43 2.33 5.61
CA LEU A 101 -23.88 2.46 5.76
C LEU A 101 -24.30 2.28 7.22
N GLN A 102 -25.25 3.10 7.66
CA GLN A 102 -25.76 3.08 9.02
C GLN A 102 -27.29 2.93 8.99
N GLY A 103 -27.84 2.14 9.91
CA GLY A 103 -29.28 2.06 10.10
C GLY A 103 -29.86 3.39 10.59
N ALA A 104 -31.08 3.71 10.13
CA ALA A 104 -31.86 4.82 10.67
C ALA A 104 -32.68 4.35 11.89
N LYS A 105 -32.95 5.28 12.82
CA LYS A 105 -33.72 4.97 14.04
C LYS A 105 -35.15 4.52 13.72
N GLU A 106 -35.73 5.10 12.67
CA GLU A 106 -37.10 4.83 12.21
C GLU A 106 -37.21 3.62 11.26
N GLY A 107 -36.14 2.83 11.11
CA GLY A 107 -36.04 1.73 10.15
C GLY A 107 -35.40 2.14 8.81
N GLY A 108 -34.87 1.16 8.09
CA GLY A 108 -34.07 1.39 6.87
C GLY A 108 -32.65 1.91 7.14
N ASN A 109 -32.02 2.50 6.12
CA ASN A 109 -30.67 3.06 6.20
C ASN A 109 -30.68 4.59 6.16
N ARG A 110 -29.74 5.22 6.86
CA ARG A 110 -29.41 6.64 6.68
C ARG A 110 -28.89 6.89 5.25
N PRO A 111 -29.01 8.13 4.74
CA PRO A 111 -28.35 8.52 3.49
C PRO A 111 -26.86 8.17 3.53
N GLU A 112 -26.37 7.57 2.45
CA GLU A 112 -24.96 7.22 2.33
C GLU A 112 -24.11 8.49 2.27
N LEU A 113 -23.20 8.65 3.23
CA LEU A 113 -22.29 9.78 3.27
C LEU A 113 -21.13 9.53 2.29
N ARG A 114 -21.08 10.35 1.25
CA ARG A 114 -20.06 10.31 0.20
C ARG A 114 -19.18 11.55 0.28
N PHE A 115 -17.89 11.38 0.07
CA PHE A 115 -16.92 12.45 0.10
C PHE A 115 -15.70 12.10 -0.75
N ARG A 116 -14.86 13.07 -1.07
CA ARG A 116 -13.56 12.89 -1.74
C ARG A 116 -12.56 13.71 -0.97
N VAL A 117 -11.54 13.08 -0.43
CA VAL A 117 -10.48 13.82 0.28
C VAL A 117 -9.13 13.29 -0.13
N LEU A 118 -8.15 14.19 -0.20
CA LEU A 118 -6.77 13.79 -0.18
C LEU A 118 -6.32 13.88 1.27
N ALA A 119 -6.07 12.73 1.88
CA ALA A 119 -5.57 12.69 3.23
C ALA A 119 -4.04 12.62 3.25
N ILE A 120 -3.43 13.32 4.20
CA ILE A 120 -2.03 13.17 4.56
C ILE A 120 -1.95 12.59 5.97
N SER A 121 -1.10 11.59 6.15
CA SER A 121 -0.97 10.85 7.40
C SER A 121 0.49 10.73 7.82
N SER A 122 0.74 10.52 9.11
CA SER A 122 2.10 10.29 9.64
C SER A 122 2.17 9.14 10.64
N GLY A 123 3.33 8.50 10.75
CA GLY A 123 3.59 7.46 11.74
C GLY A 123 5.04 6.99 11.79
N GLU A 124 5.36 6.11 12.73
CA GLU A 124 6.68 5.47 12.80
C GLU A 124 6.85 4.32 11.79
N THR A 125 5.76 3.60 11.52
CA THR A 125 5.72 2.47 10.59
C THR A 125 4.78 2.75 9.43
N SER A 126 4.97 2.06 8.30
CA SER A 126 4.04 2.14 7.16
C SER A 126 2.61 1.73 7.54
N LEU A 127 1.62 2.16 6.76
CA LEU A 127 0.23 1.73 6.92
C LEU A 127 0.11 0.20 6.86
N GLN A 128 0.81 -0.44 5.92
CA GLN A 128 0.83 -1.89 5.75
C GLN A 128 1.35 -2.58 7.02
N ALA A 129 2.46 -2.10 7.58
CA ALA A 129 3.01 -2.65 8.81
C ALA A 129 2.10 -2.40 10.02
N HIS A 130 1.42 -1.25 10.07
CA HIS A 130 0.45 -0.95 11.14
C HIS A 130 -0.74 -1.93 11.12
N PHE A 131 -1.32 -2.21 9.94
CA PHE A 131 -2.35 -3.25 9.80
C PHE A 131 -1.83 -4.63 10.23
N GLY A 132 -0.61 -4.99 9.81
CA GLY A 132 0.02 -6.25 10.17
C GLY A 132 0.18 -6.45 11.68
N LYS A 133 0.55 -5.40 12.42
CA LYS A 133 0.65 -5.43 13.89
C LYS A 133 -0.71 -5.70 14.58
N GLN A 134 -1.82 -5.32 13.96
CA GLN A 134 -3.17 -5.59 14.45
C GLN A 134 -3.72 -6.96 13.97
N GLY A 135 -2.88 -7.79 13.34
CA GLY A 135 -3.30 -9.10 12.82
C GLY A 135 -4.20 -8.99 11.58
N ARG A 136 -4.20 -7.84 10.90
CA ARG A 136 -4.98 -7.60 9.69
C ARG A 136 -4.06 -7.37 8.50
N GLN A 137 -4.64 -7.51 7.32
CA GLN A 137 -3.95 -7.25 6.07
C GLN A 137 -4.66 -6.16 5.27
N MET A 138 -3.86 -5.30 4.66
CA MET A 138 -4.35 -4.29 3.72
C MET A 138 -4.55 -4.95 2.35
N MET A 139 -5.71 -4.75 1.74
CA MET A 139 -6.02 -5.30 0.43
C MET A 139 -5.28 -4.52 -0.67
N ALA A 140 -4.97 -5.16 -1.79
CA ALA A 140 -4.25 -4.50 -2.89
C ALA A 140 -4.97 -3.24 -3.40
N GLY A 141 -6.30 -3.26 -3.50
CA GLY A 141 -7.09 -2.08 -3.86
C GLY A 141 -6.92 -0.90 -2.89
N GLN A 142 -6.70 -1.17 -1.60
CA GLN A 142 -6.41 -0.15 -0.59
C GLN A 142 -4.97 0.36 -0.71
N MET A 143 -4.00 -0.53 -0.95
CA MET A 143 -2.58 -0.17 -1.09
C MET A 143 -2.32 0.78 -2.25
N VAL A 144 -3.03 0.58 -3.35
CA VAL A 144 -2.99 1.46 -4.52
C VAL A 144 -3.40 2.91 -4.22
N ARG A 145 -4.23 3.12 -3.19
CA ARG A 145 -4.77 4.44 -2.83
C ARG A 145 -4.16 5.02 -1.56
N CYS A 146 -3.36 4.24 -0.86
CA CYS A 146 -2.74 4.63 0.40
C CYS A 146 -1.23 4.37 0.36
N PRO A 147 -0.49 5.09 -0.51
CA PRO A 147 0.96 4.93 -0.56
C PRO A 147 1.59 5.34 0.78
N SER A 148 2.40 4.44 1.33
CA SER A 148 3.28 4.71 2.48
C SER A 148 4.62 5.17 1.95
N ILE A 149 4.96 6.44 2.14
CA ILE A 149 6.18 7.08 1.63
C ILE A 149 7.18 7.22 2.78
N PRO A 150 8.42 6.72 2.63
CA PRO A 150 9.44 6.93 3.64
C PRO A 150 9.76 8.43 3.73
N HIS A 151 9.80 8.95 4.95
CA HIS A 151 10.03 10.37 5.18
C HIS A 151 11.52 10.68 5.32
N ARG A 152 11.96 11.73 4.62
CA ARG A 152 13.29 12.32 4.73
C ARG A 152 13.21 13.83 4.51
N LEU A 153 14.00 14.58 5.27
CA LEU A 153 14.35 15.97 4.96
C LEU A 153 15.76 15.98 4.37
N GLU A 154 15.90 16.55 3.18
CA GLU A 154 17.14 16.50 2.41
C GLU A 154 17.95 17.79 2.51
N ASP A 155 17.25 18.92 2.53
CA ASP A 155 17.85 20.24 2.62
C ASP A 155 17.22 21.02 3.78
N LYS A 156 18.07 21.81 4.45
CA LYS A 156 17.71 22.77 5.49
C LYS A 156 17.53 24.19 4.95
N HIS A 157 17.67 24.40 3.65
CA HIS A 157 17.40 25.64 2.93
C HIS A 157 18.03 26.89 3.58
N GLY A 158 19.33 26.80 3.90
CA GLY A 158 20.10 27.89 4.48
C GLY A 158 19.97 28.07 6.00
N PHE A 159 19.13 27.28 6.70
CA PHE A 159 19.09 27.27 8.16
C PHE A 159 20.36 26.62 8.76
N PRO A 160 20.72 26.95 10.01
CA PRO A 160 21.93 26.40 10.65
C PRO A 160 21.87 24.87 10.79
N ASP A 161 20.69 24.32 11.09
CA ASP A 161 20.43 22.88 11.17
C ASP A 161 18.96 22.56 10.82
N PHE A 162 18.62 21.26 10.76
CA PHE A 162 17.25 20.81 10.49
C PHE A 162 16.27 21.19 11.61
N ARG A 163 16.74 21.37 12.84
CA ARG A 163 15.87 21.77 13.96
C ARG A 163 15.40 23.20 13.77
N ALA A 164 16.31 24.14 13.51
CA ALA A 164 15.98 25.52 13.20
C ALA A 164 15.06 25.64 11.98
N PHE A 165 15.32 24.84 10.93
CA PHE A 165 14.44 24.78 9.77
C PHE A 165 13.02 24.33 10.13
N THR A 166 12.89 23.22 10.86
CA THR A 166 11.57 22.69 11.25
C THR A 166 10.85 23.56 12.27
N ASP A 167 11.56 24.21 13.20
CA ASP A 167 11.00 25.19 14.14
C ASP A 167 10.44 26.41 13.39
N HIS A 168 11.18 26.92 12.39
CA HIS A 168 10.71 28.00 11.54
C HIS A 168 9.45 27.62 10.75
N LEU A 169 9.42 26.43 10.15
CA LEU A 169 8.25 25.93 9.44
C LEU A 169 7.04 25.77 10.37
N ASN A 170 7.25 25.25 11.59
CA ASN A 170 6.20 25.10 12.58
C ASN A 170 5.61 26.45 13.00
N TYR A 171 6.46 27.45 13.26
CA TYR A 171 6.04 28.79 13.61
C TYR A 171 5.24 29.44 12.48
N THR A 172 5.79 29.45 11.26
CA THR A 172 5.15 30.09 10.11
C THR A 172 3.82 29.43 9.73
N ALA A 173 3.71 28.10 9.85
CA ALA A 173 2.47 27.37 9.57
C ALA A 173 1.30 27.72 10.52
N ILE A 174 1.58 28.28 11.70
CA ILE A 174 0.55 28.70 12.67
C ILE A 174 0.35 30.22 12.74
N THR A 175 1.27 31.02 12.20
CA THR A 175 1.12 32.49 12.13
C THR A 175 0.65 32.98 10.77
N THR A 176 0.95 32.23 9.70
CA THR A 176 0.65 32.61 8.31
C THR A 176 -0.02 31.42 7.62
N TYR A 177 -1.33 31.48 7.47
CA TYR A 177 -2.11 30.37 6.93
C TYR A 177 -3.37 30.80 6.19
N GLY A 178 -3.91 29.90 5.37
CA GLY A 178 -5.15 30.05 4.61
C GLY A 178 -5.10 31.00 3.42
N SER A 179 -4.01 31.76 3.26
CA SER A 179 -3.84 32.72 2.15
C SER A 179 -3.58 32.02 0.82
N ALA A 180 -2.65 31.04 0.80
CA ALA A 180 -2.24 30.34 -0.42
C ALA A 180 -3.40 29.58 -1.08
N GLY A 181 -4.18 28.82 -0.32
CA GLY A 181 -5.34 28.08 -0.83
C GLY A 181 -6.44 29.01 -1.36
N ARG A 182 -6.72 30.12 -0.65
CA ARG A 182 -7.69 31.12 -1.12
C ARG A 182 -7.26 31.75 -2.44
N LEU A 183 -5.99 32.16 -2.55
CA LEU A 183 -5.44 32.73 -3.78
C LEU A 183 -5.44 31.72 -4.92
N PHE A 184 -5.11 30.45 -4.65
CA PHE A 184 -5.13 29.38 -5.63
C PHE A 184 -6.54 29.19 -6.23
N ILE A 185 -7.57 29.14 -5.39
CA ILE A 185 -8.96 29.03 -5.86
C ILE A 185 -9.40 30.29 -6.62
N GLN A 186 -9.04 31.49 -6.15
CA GLN A 186 -9.36 32.74 -6.84
C GLN A 186 -8.79 32.78 -8.25
N ILE A 187 -7.52 32.37 -8.44
CA ILE A 187 -6.89 32.33 -9.77
C ILE A 187 -7.49 31.20 -10.62
N LEU A 188 -7.69 30.01 -10.05
CA LEU A 188 -8.31 28.86 -10.72
C LEU A 188 -9.70 29.21 -11.26
N MET A 189 -10.49 30.00 -10.54
CA MET A 189 -11.84 30.40 -10.92
C MET A 189 -11.91 31.50 -12.00
N LYS A 190 -10.80 32.21 -12.30
CA LYS A 190 -10.79 33.24 -13.36
C LYS A 190 -11.00 32.62 -14.75
N ASP A 191 -10.34 31.50 -15.02
CA ASP A 191 -10.52 30.70 -16.24
C ASP A 191 -10.24 29.22 -15.93
N ILE A 192 -11.27 28.55 -15.40
CA ILE A 192 -11.15 27.15 -14.99
C ILE A 192 -10.84 26.23 -16.17
N THR A 193 -11.33 26.55 -17.36
CA THR A 193 -11.14 25.72 -18.56
C THR A 193 -9.67 25.74 -18.99
N GLN A 194 -9.07 26.93 -19.04
CA GLN A 194 -7.65 27.06 -19.36
C GLN A 194 -6.76 26.43 -18.29
N ALA A 195 -7.07 26.68 -17.01
CA ALA A 195 -6.33 26.10 -15.90
C ALA A 195 -6.40 24.57 -15.89
N GLU A 196 -7.59 23.98 -16.12
CA GLU A 196 -7.75 22.53 -16.24
C GLU A 196 -6.95 21.96 -17.42
N LYS A 197 -6.92 22.65 -18.57
CA LYS A 197 -6.12 22.22 -19.72
C LYS A 197 -4.64 22.17 -19.36
N ARG A 198 -4.11 23.23 -18.72
CA ARG A 198 -2.72 23.30 -18.28
C ARG A 198 -2.41 22.22 -17.24
N LEU A 199 -3.24 22.06 -16.22
CA LEU A 199 -3.10 21.03 -15.20
C LEU A 199 -3.10 19.62 -15.80
N LYS A 200 -3.97 19.35 -16.80
CA LYS A 200 -3.97 18.07 -17.54
C LYS A 200 -2.67 17.84 -18.31
N THR A 201 -2.10 18.88 -18.93
CA THR A 201 -0.78 18.78 -19.58
C THR A 201 0.31 18.42 -18.57
N LEU A 202 0.36 19.11 -17.43
CA LEU A 202 1.34 18.84 -16.37
C LEU A 202 1.18 17.43 -15.78
N TYR A 203 -0.06 17.02 -15.51
CA TYR A 203 -0.41 15.71 -15.00
C TYR A 203 0.03 14.59 -15.95
N THR A 204 -0.27 14.71 -17.24
CA THR A 204 0.11 13.71 -18.25
C THR A 204 1.61 13.66 -18.47
N ALA A 205 2.29 14.82 -18.46
CA ALA A 205 3.75 14.88 -18.60
C ALA A 205 4.44 14.15 -17.43
N PHE A 206 4.01 14.42 -16.19
CA PHE A 206 4.56 13.72 -15.01
C PHE A 206 4.31 12.22 -15.07
N LEU A 207 3.11 11.78 -15.49
CA LEU A 207 2.82 10.34 -15.63
C LEU A 207 3.69 9.68 -16.71
N GLY A 208 3.91 10.35 -17.84
CA GLY A 208 4.79 9.86 -18.89
C GLY A 208 6.21 9.68 -18.37
N GLU A 209 6.76 10.70 -17.73
CA GLU A 209 8.09 10.64 -17.11
C GLU A 209 8.18 9.50 -16.08
N ALA A 210 7.21 9.39 -15.18
CA ALA A 210 7.20 8.35 -14.16
C ALA A 210 7.14 6.94 -14.80
N HIS A 211 6.40 6.78 -15.90
CA HIS A 211 6.30 5.51 -16.63
C HIS A 211 7.60 5.15 -17.34
N ASP A 212 8.26 6.13 -17.96
CA ASP A 212 9.52 5.95 -18.68
C ASP A 212 10.66 5.57 -17.72
N CYS A 213 10.69 6.19 -16.53
CA CYS A 213 11.72 5.92 -15.53
C CYS A 213 11.45 4.68 -14.67
N HIS A 214 10.19 4.25 -14.53
CA HIS A 214 9.78 3.18 -13.61
C HIS A 214 8.80 2.21 -14.27
N PRO A 215 9.22 0.96 -14.60
CA PRO A 215 8.36 -0.05 -15.21
C PRO A 215 7.21 -0.52 -14.29
N MET A 216 6.06 0.14 -14.35
CA MET A 216 4.98 -0.07 -13.39
C MET A 216 4.01 -1.20 -13.77
N THR A 217 3.50 -1.90 -12.75
CA THR A 217 2.26 -2.69 -12.89
C THR A 217 1.04 -1.78 -12.95
N ALA A 218 -0.12 -2.31 -13.37
CA ALA A 218 -1.39 -1.57 -13.35
C ALA A 218 -1.79 -1.09 -11.94
N GLN A 219 -1.38 -1.81 -10.89
CA GLN A 219 -1.58 -1.37 -9.50
C GLN A 219 -0.71 -0.14 -9.19
N GLN A 220 0.58 -0.20 -9.51
CA GLN A 220 1.52 0.90 -9.28
C GLN A 220 1.17 2.14 -10.12
N GLY A 221 0.76 1.96 -11.38
CA GLY A 221 0.31 3.05 -12.25
C GLY A 221 -0.94 3.76 -11.72
N ARG A 222 -1.83 3.03 -11.01
CA ARG A 222 -2.96 3.68 -10.31
C ARG A 222 -2.50 4.53 -9.14
N SER A 223 -1.48 4.10 -8.38
CA SER A 223 -0.87 4.92 -7.33
C SER A 223 -0.20 6.17 -7.92
N ALA A 224 0.52 6.04 -9.04
CA ALA A 224 1.23 7.15 -9.68
C ALA A 224 0.31 8.35 -10.02
N ARG A 225 -0.98 8.11 -10.28
CA ARG A 225 -1.97 9.16 -10.57
C ARG A 225 -2.10 10.19 -9.43
N ILE A 226 -1.99 9.76 -8.17
CA ILE A 226 -2.10 10.69 -7.04
C ILE A 226 -0.85 11.59 -6.93
N PHE A 227 0.33 11.02 -7.19
CA PHE A 227 1.59 11.75 -7.25
C PHE A 227 1.59 12.75 -8.41
N ALA A 228 1.12 12.32 -9.58
CA ALA A 228 0.99 13.19 -10.75
C ALA A 228 0.06 14.38 -10.50
N LEU A 229 -1.06 14.19 -9.81
CA LEU A 229 -1.93 15.30 -9.46
C LEU A 229 -1.26 16.24 -8.43
N CYS A 230 -0.54 15.69 -7.45
CA CYS A 230 0.23 16.50 -6.49
C CYS A 230 1.30 17.34 -7.19
N ALA A 231 2.05 16.75 -8.13
CA ALA A 231 3.06 17.45 -8.93
C ALA A 231 2.43 18.55 -9.78
N ALA A 232 1.40 18.21 -10.57
CA ALA A 232 0.71 19.17 -11.44
C ALA A 232 0.14 20.35 -10.67
N ALA A 233 -0.48 20.09 -9.51
CA ALA A 233 -1.05 21.14 -8.67
C ALA A 233 0.02 22.05 -8.07
N LEU A 234 1.12 21.49 -7.58
CA LEU A 234 2.22 22.29 -7.01
C LEU A 234 2.93 23.10 -8.09
N MET A 235 3.24 22.50 -9.24
CA MET A 235 3.81 23.20 -10.40
C MET A 235 2.91 24.34 -10.87
N GLN A 236 1.60 24.13 -10.90
CA GLN A 236 0.66 25.19 -11.26
C GLN A 236 0.65 26.32 -10.22
N ALA A 237 0.69 25.98 -8.93
CA ALA A 237 0.81 26.98 -7.86
C ALA A 237 2.14 27.74 -7.93
N SER A 238 3.22 27.09 -8.38
CA SER A 238 4.52 27.71 -8.66
C SER A 238 4.44 28.69 -9.83
N ASP A 239 3.85 28.28 -10.96
CA ASP A 239 3.66 29.14 -12.14
C ASP A 239 2.83 30.39 -11.82
N TRP A 240 1.90 30.29 -10.86
CA TRP A 240 1.10 31.41 -10.36
C TRP A 240 1.76 32.24 -9.25
N GLY A 241 2.99 31.91 -8.85
CA GLY A 241 3.74 32.63 -7.81
C GLY A 241 3.17 32.45 -6.40
N ILE A 242 2.44 31.37 -6.13
CA ILE A 242 1.77 31.12 -4.84
C ILE A 242 2.67 30.35 -3.87
N SER A 243 3.35 29.31 -4.36
CA SER A 243 4.04 28.35 -3.48
C SER A 243 5.41 28.81 -2.99
N GLY A 244 6.06 29.74 -3.70
CA GLY A 244 7.46 30.11 -3.47
C GLY A 244 8.47 29.03 -3.86
N ILE A 245 8.01 27.91 -4.43
CA ILE A 245 8.84 26.80 -4.93
C ILE A 245 8.87 26.91 -6.45
N SER A 246 10.01 26.67 -7.11
CA SER A 246 10.05 26.64 -8.59
C SER A 246 9.26 25.43 -9.14
N ALA A 247 8.72 25.55 -10.35
CA ALA A 247 8.02 24.43 -10.98
C ALA A 247 8.93 23.20 -11.17
N GLU A 248 10.22 23.41 -11.39
CA GLU A 248 11.23 22.35 -11.48
C GLU A 248 11.42 21.63 -10.14
N ALA A 249 11.65 22.36 -9.04
CA ALA A 249 11.78 21.76 -7.71
C ALA A 249 10.48 21.10 -7.23
N ALA A 250 9.33 21.61 -7.65
CA ALA A 250 8.03 20.99 -7.42
C ALA A 250 7.93 19.61 -8.10
N ARG A 251 8.30 19.54 -9.39
CA ARG A 251 8.32 18.30 -10.17
C ARG A 251 9.30 17.30 -9.57
N GLU A 252 10.54 17.70 -9.35
CA GLU A 252 11.61 16.85 -8.83
C GLU A 252 11.32 16.32 -7.43
N GLY A 253 10.88 17.20 -6.51
CA GLY A 253 10.58 16.79 -5.14
C GLY A 253 9.39 15.83 -5.04
N VAL A 254 8.44 15.87 -5.99
CA VAL A 254 7.35 14.89 -6.06
C VAL A 254 7.80 13.61 -6.76
N MET A 255 8.63 13.70 -7.81
CA MET A 255 9.21 12.54 -8.49
C MET A 255 10.12 11.74 -7.54
N GLN A 256 10.94 12.40 -6.72
CA GLN A 256 11.77 11.73 -5.72
C GLN A 256 10.91 10.96 -4.72
N ALA A 257 9.84 11.59 -4.19
CA ALA A 257 8.93 10.92 -3.28
C ALA A 257 8.19 9.73 -3.94
N PHE A 258 7.87 9.84 -5.23
CA PHE A 258 7.33 8.73 -6.02
C PHE A 258 8.35 7.61 -6.18
N ALA A 259 9.60 7.92 -6.53
CA ALA A 259 10.68 6.96 -6.70
C ALA A 259 11.01 6.22 -5.39
N ASP A 260 11.05 6.95 -4.26
CA ASP A 260 11.26 6.36 -2.93
C ASP A 260 10.13 5.40 -2.55
N TRP A 261 8.87 5.78 -2.83
CA TRP A 261 7.74 4.88 -2.65
C TRP A 261 7.84 3.66 -3.59
N TYR A 262 8.16 3.89 -4.86
CA TYR A 262 8.23 2.86 -5.90
C TYR A 262 9.30 1.81 -5.61
N ALA A 263 10.47 2.23 -5.12
CA ALA A 263 11.58 1.35 -4.77
C ALA A 263 11.24 0.31 -3.69
N LEU A 264 10.21 0.60 -2.87
CA LEU A 264 9.72 -0.29 -1.82
C LEU A 264 8.57 -1.20 -2.28
N GLN A 265 8.10 -1.03 -3.52
CA GLN A 265 7.01 -1.86 -4.05
C GLN A 265 7.57 -3.19 -4.59
N PRO A 266 6.78 -4.26 -4.51
CA PRO A 266 7.20 -5.54 -5.06
C PRO A 266 7.38 -5.46 -6.57
N ARG A 267 8.32 -6.28 -7.10
CA ARG A 267 8.44 -6.56 -8.53
C ARG A 267 7.32 -7.53 -8.93
N GLY A 268 6.15 -6.99 -9.28
CA GLY A 268 4.96 -7.76 -9.62
C GLY A 268 3.69 -7.25 -8.93
N SER A 269 2.63 -8.06 -8.93
CA SER A 269 1.41 -7.72 -8.19
C SER A 269 1.62 -7.87 -6.68
N TYR A 270 0.84 -7.13 -5.89
CA TYR A 270 0.85 -7.29 -4.43
C TYR A 270 0.41 -8.69 -3.99
N GLU A 271 -0.47 -9.34 -4.75
CA GLU A 271 -0.89 -10.72 -4.53
C GLU A 271 0.27 -11.70 -4.67
N GLU A 272 1.08 -11.54 -5.73
CA GLU A 272 2.25 -12.39 -5.96
C GLU A 272 3.31 -12.19 -4.89
N ALA A 273 3.59 -10.93 -4.52
CA ALA A 273 4.52 -10.60 -3.46
C ALA A 273 4.16 -11.28 -2.13
N ARG A 274 2.86 -11.28 -1.78
CA ARG A 274 2.37 -11.95 -0.56
C ARG A 274 2.60 -13.45 -0.59
N ILE A 275 2.37 -14.10 -1.72
CA ILE A 275 2.59 -15.56 -1.85
C ILE A 275 4.09 -15.88 -1.74
N ARG A 276 4.96 -15.03 -2.29
CA ARG A 276 6.42 -15.17 -2.15
C ARG A 276 6.88 -14.98 -0.70
N GLU A 277 6.37 -13.98 -0.01
CA GLU A 277 6.64 -13.76 1.43
C GLU A 277 6.13 -14.94 2.29
N ALA A 278 4.95 -15.50 1.96
CA ALA A 278 4.46 -16.71 2.60
C ALA A 278 5.37 -17.92 2.33
N ALA A 279 5.94 -18.02 1.13
CA ALA A 279 6.91 -19.06 0.78
C ALA A 279 8.20 -18.94 1.59
N GLU A 280 8.73 -17.73 1.77
CA GLU A 280 9.89 -17.47 2.64
C GLU A 280 9.63 -17.86 4.11
N ARG A 281 8.38 -17.78 4.56
CA ARG A 281 7.95 -18.18 5.91
C ARG A 281 7.66 -19.67 6.06
N PHE A 282 7.66 -20.45 4.98
CA PHE A 282 7.37 -21.88 5.03
C PHE A 282 8.27 -22.68 6.00
N PRO A 283 9.57 -22.36 6.19
CA PRO A 283 10.40 -23.03 7.19
C PRO A 283 9.81 -22.99 8.62
N LEU A 284 8.98 -21.99 8.94
CA LEU A 284 8.29 -21.91 10.24
C LEU A 284 7.24 -23.02 10.42
N LEU A 285 6.80 -23.66 9.34
CA LEU A 285 5.88 -24.80 9.39
C LEU A 285 6.60 -26.13 9.66
N LEU A 286 7.93 -26.22 9.47
CA LEU A 286 8.67 -27.50 9.53
C LEU A 286 8.47 -28.30 10.81
N PRO A 287 8.41 -27.70 12.02
CA PRO A 287 8.14 -28.44 13.26
C PRO A 287 6.77 -29.16 13.27
N ARG A 288 5.86 -28.76 12.38
CA ARG A 288 4.48 -29.27 12.27
C ARG A 288 4.37 -30.43 11.29
N PHE A 289 5.45 -30.82 10.60
CA PHE A 289 5.45 -31.95 9.68
C PHE A 289 5.88 -33.26 10.35
N VAL A 290 5.38 -34.36 9.81
CA VAL A 290 5.63 -35.72 10.31
C VAL A 290 6.38 -36.55 9.27
N ARG A 291 7.54 -37.10 9.65
CA ARG A 291 8.21 -38.21 8.94
C ARG A 291 7.61 -39.52 9.39
N LEU A 292 6.89 -40.21 8.52
CA LEU A 292 6.25 -41.47 8.87
C LEU A 292 7.29 -42.59 9.07
N SER A 293 7.44 -43.06 10.32
CA SER A 293 8.16 -44.28 10.66
C SER A 293 7.24 -45.35 11.22
N GLU A 294 7.70 -46.61 11.21
CA GLU A 294 7.01 -47.70 11.89
C GLU A 294 6.90 -47.37 13.39
N GLY A 295 5.68 -47.39 13.93
CA GLY A 295 5.40 -47.15 15.36
C GLY A 295 5.00 -45.72 15.77
N GLN A 296 4.98 -44.74 14.85
CA GLN A 296 4.62 -43.37 15.24
C GLN A 296 3.13 -43.23 15.63
N MET A 297 2.80 -42.99 16.90
CA MET A 297 1.39 -42.94 17.36
C MET A 297 0.79 -41.54 17.45
N PHE A 298 1.61 -40.47 17.41
CA PHE A 298 1.19 -39.11 17.73
C PHE A 298 1.46 -38.13 16.58
N TYR A 299 0.48 -37.27 16.32
CA TYR A 299 0.57 -36.11 15.43
C TYR A 299 0.64 -34.84 16.29
N PRO A 300 1.37 -33.79 15.84
CA PRO A 300 1.29 -32.48 16.46
C PRO A 300 -0.15 -31.95 16.47
N ASN A 301 -0.54 -31.18 17.49
CA ASN A 301 -1.88 -30.59 17.56
C ASN A 301 -2.18 -29.65 16.39
N ASP A 302 -1.15 -29.03 15.83
CA ASP A 302 -1.19 -28.12 14.69
C ASP A 302 -0.59 -28.77 13.42
N TRP A 303 -0.68 -30.08 13.29
CA TRP A 303 -0.11 -30.87 12.20
C TRP A 303 -0.31 -30.24 10.79
N ALA A 304 0.81 -29.99 10.09
CA ALA A 304 0.84 -29.29 8.81
C ALA A 304 0.88 -30.22 7.59
N GLY A 305 1.46 -31.42 7.75
CA GLY A 305 1.74 -32.30 6.62
C GLY A 305 2.74 -33.41 6.89
N TYR A 306 3.21 -34.04 5.82
CA TYR A 306 4.17 -35.15 5.87
C TYR A 306 5.48 -34.79 5.17
N VAL A 307 6.58 -35.33 5.69
CA VAL A 307 7.89 -35.30 5.01
C VAL A 307 8.17 -36.68 4.44
N TRP A 308 8.65 -36.70 3.20
CA TRP A 308 9.07 -37.90 2.49
C TRP A 308 10.52 -37.72 2.07
N ASP A 309 11.41 -38.56 2.61
CA ASP A 309 12.81 -38.54 2.21
C ASP A 309 12.95 -39.31 0.88
N GLU A 310 13.37 -38.64 -0.18
CA GLU A 310 13.66 -39.23 -1.49
C GLU A 310 15.17 -39.10 -1.81
N ALA A 311 15.64 -39.82 -2.83
CA ALA A 311 17.07 -39.86 -3.19
C ALA A 311 17.69 -38.47 -3.46
N ASN A 312 16.89 -37.55 -4.01
CA ASN A 312 17.31 -36.19 -4.38
C ASN A 312 16.88 -35.13 -3.35
N GLY A 313 16.45 -35.53 -2.15
CA GLY A 313 16.04 -34.63 -1.08
C GLY A 313 14.65 -34.94 -0.52
N ALA A 314 14.25 -34.13 0.46
CA ALA A 314 12.96 -34.31 1.13
C ALA A 314 11.82 -33.58 0.39
N LEU A 315 10.69 -34.25 0.22
CA LEU A 315 9.45 -33.67 -0.28
C LEU A 315 8.46 -33.42 0.86
N TYR A 316 7.76 -32.29 0.78
CA TYR A 316 6.83 -31.84 1.82
C TYR A 316 5.40 -31.85 1.30
N ASP A 317 4.59 -32.77 1.81
CA ASP A 317 3.17 -32.87 1.49
C ASP A 317 2.35 -32.07 2.50
N VAL A 318 1.87 -30.90 2.09
CA VAL A 318 1.09 -29.95 2.89
C VAL A 318 -0.40 -30.29 2.81
N LEU A 319 -1.09 -30.29 3.95
CA LEU A 319 -2.53 -30.48 4.00
C LEU A 319 -3.29 -29.29 3.38
N PRO A 320 -4.42 -29.51 2.68
CA PRO A 320 -5.14 -28.44 1.98
C PRO A 320 -5.58 -27.29 2.88
N ALA A 321 -6.03 -27.58 4.11
CA ALA A 321 -6.41 -26.55 5.06
C ALA A 321 -5.24 -25.66 5.45
N VAL A 322 -4.05 -26.25 5.61
CA VAL A 322 -2.81 -25.55 5.98
C VAL A 322 -2.31 -24.73 4.78
N PHE A 323 -2.36 -25.31 3.57
CA PHE A 323 -2.01 -24.61 2.34
C PHE A 323 -2.87 -23.35 2.16
N VAL A 324 -4.20 -23.49 2.30
CA VAL A 324 -5.14 -22.37 2.16
C VAL A 324 -4.92 -21.33 3.24
N ALA A 325 -4.71 -21.73 4.48
CA ALA A 325 -4.43 -20.80 5.57
C ALA A 325 -3.11 -20.03 5.37
N HIS A 326 -2.05 -20.71 4.91
CA HIS A 326 -0.70 -20.15 4.83
C HIS A 326 -0.43 -19.35 3.54
N PHE A 327 -0.84 -19.87 2.38
CA PHE A 327 -0.54 -19.27 1.08
C PHE A 327 -1.71 -18.49 0.47
N CYS A 328 -2.93 -18.71 0.95
CA CYS A 328 -4.14 -18.12 0.38
C CYS A 328 -4.90 -17.21 1.36
N ASP A 329 -4.33 -16.90 2.53
CA ASP A 329 -4.98 -16.11 3.58
C ASP A 329 -6.36 -16.66 4.00
N GLY A 330 -6.56 -17.98 3.92
CA GLY A 330 -7.83 -18.64 4.21
C GLY A 330 -8.83 -18.70 3.04
N ASP A 331 -8.53 -18.04 1.91
CA ASP A 331 -9.42 -17.96 0.75
C ASP A 331 -9.16 -19.07 -0.27
N LYS A 332 -10.13 -19.96 -0.47
CA LYS A 332 -10.03 -21.09 -1.40
C LYS A 332 -10.02 -20.66 -2.87
N GLU A 333 -10.55 -19.48 -3.20
CA GLU A 333 -10.57 -19.00 -4.59
C GLU A 333 -9.16 -18.67 -5.08
N ARG A 334 -8.24 -18.33 -4.17
CA ARG A 334 -6.85 -18.00 -4.45
C ARG A 334 -5.92 -19.20 -4.64
N ILE A 335 -6.44 -20.43 -4.51
CA ILE A 335 -5.64 -21.65 -4.66
C ILE A 335 -4.98 -21.71 -6.03
N ALA A 336 -5.71 -21.37 -7.10
CA ALA A 336 -5.19 -21.44 -8.47
C ALA A 336 -3.98 -20.49 -8.64
N ASP A 337 -4.14 -19.23 -8.25
CA ASP A 337 -3.09 -18.22 -8.32
C ASP A 337 -1.87 -18.62 -7.47
N ALA A 338 -2.09 -19.09 -6.24
CA ALA A 338 -1.04 -19.56 -5.36
C ALA A 338 -0.24 -20.72 -5.99
N CYS A 339 -0.93 -21.69 -6.59
CA CYS A 339 -0.26 -22.80 -7.24
C CYS A 339 0.49 -22.39 -8.51
N ASP A 340 -0.08 -21.50 -9.32
CA ASP A 340 0.56 -21.01 -10.53
C ASP A 340 1.82 -20.18 -10.21
N ILE A 341 1.82 -19.45 -9.10
CA ILE A 341 3.03 -18.75 -8.61
C ILE A 341 4.04 -19.75 -8.03
N LEU A 342 3.63 -20.55 -7.03
CA LEU A 342 4.55 -21.45 -6.30
C LEU A 342 5.12 -22.56 -7.19
N GLY A 343 4.33 -23.08 -8.13
CA GLY A 343 4.74 -24.14 -9.02
C GLY A 343 5.17 -23.65 -10.39
N GLY A 344 4.38 -22.76 -11.01
CA GLY A 344 4.65 -22.29 -12.37
C GLY A 344 5.77 -21.26 -12.45
N LYS A 345 5.77 -20.24 -11.58
CA LYS A 345 6.80 -19.19 -11.60
C LYS A 345 8.02 -19.49 -10.74
N MET A 346 7.84 -20.26 -9.67
CA MET A 346 8.90 -20.55 -8.70
C MET A 346 9.46 -21.97 -8.79
N GLY A 347 8.85 -22.88 -9.58
CA GLY A 347 9.32 -24.26 -9.73
C GLY A 347 9.24 -25.13 -8.45
N TRP A 348 8.67 -24.59 -7.37
CA TRP A 348 8.79 -25.16 -6.02
C TRP A 348 7.66 -26.15 -5.67
N LEU A 349 6.43 -25.85 -6.11
CA LEU A 349 5.29 -26.75 -5.97
C LEU A 349 5.29 -27.79 -7.10
N ALA A 350 5.34 -29.08 -6.75
CA ALA A 350 5.41 -30.18 -7.70
C ALA A 350 4.03 -30.56 -8.25
N ARG A 351 3.95 -30.86 -9.55
CA ARG A 351 2.75 -31.40 -10.19
C ARG A 351 2.65 -32.93 -10.05
N PRO A 352 1.44 -33.51 -10.06
CA PRO A 352 1.26 -34.97 -10.14
C PRO A 352 1.80 -35.53 -11.46
N ALA A 353 2.41 -36.72 -11.42
CA ALA A 353 2.85 -37.42 -12.62
C ALA A 353 1.67 -37.64 -13.60
N GLY A 354 1.90 -37.36 -14.88
CA GLY A 354 0.89 -37.48 -15.94
C GLY A 354 -0.02 -36.25 -16.14
N SER A 355 0.12 -35.18 -15.35
CA SER A 355 -0.51 -33.89 -15.66
C SER A 355 0.21 -33.25 -16.84
N ARG A 356 -0.51 -32.96 -17.94
CA ARG A 356 0.07 -32.25 -19.09
C ARG A 356 0.33 -30.77 -18.77
N HIS A 357 1.24 -30.14 -19.50
CA HIS A 357 1.43 -28.69 -19.47
C HIS A 357 0.08 -28.02 -19.83
N GLY A 358 -0.45 -27.18 -18.94
CA GLY A 358 -1.80 -26.57 -19.05
C GLY A 358 -2.89 -27.20 -18.17
N ASP A 359 -2.65 -28.37 -17.57
CA ASP A 359 -3.59 -28.95 -16.60
C ASP A 359 -3.46 -28.21 -15.25
N ARG A 360 -4.56 -27.69 -14.69
CA ARG A 360 -4.59 -26.87 -13.45
C ARG A 360 -4.57 -27.71 -12.17
N ARG A 361 -4.23 -28.99 -12.27
CA ARG A 361 -4.32 -29.93 -11.16
C ARG A 361 -3.00 -30.01 -10.38
N TRP A 362 -2.95 -29.25 -9.29
CA TRP A 362 -1.79 -29.20 -8.39
C TRP A 362 -1.89 -30.14 -7.16
N GLN A 363 -3.07 -30.69 -6.87
CA GLN A 363 -3.28 -31.59 -5.73
C GLN A 363 -2.89 -33.04 -6.05
N HIS A 364 -2.06 -33.62 -5.19
CA HIS A 364 -1.68 -35.03 -5.18
C HIS A 364 -2.66 -35.85 -4.35
N ARG A 365 -2.86 -37.12 -4.71
CA ARG A 365 -3.57 -38.11 -3.88
C ARG A 365 -2.53 -39.05 -3.27
N ARG A 366 -2.46 -39.12 -1.94
CA ARG A 366 -1.46 -39.92 -1.21
C ARG A 366 -2.14 -40.85 -0.23
N LYS A 367 -1.73 -42.13 -0.24
CA LYS A 367 -2.22 -43.12 0.71
C LYS A 367 -1.28 -43.14 1.92
N VAL A 368 -1.80 -42.78 3.09
CA VAL A 368 -1.07 -42.79 4.35
C VAL A 368 -1.85 -43.66 5.33
N ARG A 369 -1.23 -44.73 5.86
CA ARG A 369 -1.85 -45.66 6.81
C ARG A 369 -3.24 -46.13 6.40
N GLY A 370 -3.41 -46.48 5.13
CA GLY A 370 -4.69 -46.93 4.58
C GLY A 370 -5.65 -45.83 4.12
N ASN A 371 -5.47 -44.58 4.58
CA ASN A 371 -6.32 -43.45 4.23
C ASN A 371 -5.80 -42.69 3.01
N LEU A 372 -6.69 -42.32 2.09
CA LEU A 372 -6.36 -41.50 0.93
C LEU A 372 -6.53 -40.02 1.26
N LEU A 373 -5.44 -39.26 1.20
CA LEU A 373 -5.39 -37.83 1.49
C LEU A 373 -5.10 -37.03 0.22
N ARG A 374 -5.61 -35.80 0.17
CA ARG A 374 -5.23 -34.80 -0.83
C ARG A 374 -4.20 -33.87 -0.23
N VAL A 375 -3.13 -33.57 -0.96
CA VAL A 375 -2.01 -32.76 -0.46
C VAL A 375 -1.41 -31.90 -1.57
N TYR A 376 -0.74 -30.82 -1.18
CA TYR A 376 0.10 -29.98 -2.04
C TYR A 376 1.56 -30.32 -1.76
N ARG A 377 2.32 -30.68 -2.79
CA ARG A 377 3.66 -31.25 -2.64
C ARG A 377 4.73 -30.23 -2.99
N PHE A 378 5.64 -29.93 -2.08
CA PHE A 378 6.75 -29.01 -2.27
C PHE A 378 8.08 -29.73 -2.40
N LYS A 379 8.95 -29.22 -3.28
CA LYS A 379 10.33 -29.68 -3.48
C LYS A 379 11.23 -29.02 -2.42
N GLY A 380 11.56 -29.73 -1.33
CA GLY A 380 12.43 -29.20 -0.29
C GLY A 380 11.75 -28.22 0.69
N ALA A 381 12.48 -27.90 1.76
CA ALA A 381 12.02 -27.02 2.85
C ALA A 381 12.26 -25.53 2.57
N GLN A 382 13.05 -25.21 1.56
CA GLN A 382 13.45 -23.87 1.18
C GLN A 382 13.09 -23.63 -0.28
N LEU A 383 13.04 -22.36 -0.65
CA LEU A 383 12.87 -21.95 -2.03
C LEU A 383 14.01 -22.51 -2.90
N PRO A 384 13.72 -22.96 -4.14
CA PRO A 384 14.75 -23.38 -5.06
C PRO A 384 15.66 -22.20 -5.39
N VAL A 385 16.97 -22.45 -5.45
CA VAL A 385 17.96 -21.44 -5.83
C VAL A 385 17.75 -21.15 -7.31
N ALA A 386 17.61 -19.87 -7.67
CA ALA A 386 17.46 -19.47 -9.07
C ALA A 386 18.69 -19.93 -9.88
N GLY A 387 18.52 -20.96 -10.71
CA GLY A 387 19.58 -21.50 -11.58
C GLY A 387 19.69 -23.03 -11.67
N GLU A 388 18.98 -23.82 -10.85
CA GLU A 388 19.13 -25.28 -10.88
C GLU A 388 18.25 -26.00 -11.93
N GLU A 389 17.23 -25.35 -12.50
CA GLU A 389 16.34 -25.99 -13.49
C GLU A 389 16.87 -25.97 -14.95
N GLU A 390 17.92 -25.19 -15.28
CA GLU A 390 18.54 -25.26 -16.62
C GLU A 390 19.46 -26.49 -16.82
N ALA A 391 19.76 -27.24 -15.76
CA ALA A 391 20.70 -28.37 -15.83
C ALA A 391 20.04 -29.73 -16.18
N GLU A 392 18.71 -29.87 -16.08
CA GLU A 392 18.03 -31.17 -16.28
C GLU A 392 17.42 -31.36 -17.68
N GLU A 393 17.26 -30.33 -18.50
CA GLU A 393 16.75 -30.49 -19.89
C GLU A 393 17.84 -30.84 -20.93
N GLY A 394 19.10 -31.00 -20.51
CA GLY A 394 20.26 -31.22 -21.39
C GLY A 394 20.80 -32.65 -21.50
N LYS A 395 20.10 -33.68 -21.01
CA LYS A 395 20.54 -35.07 -21.12
C LYS A 395 19.40 -36.02 -21.51
N ASP A 396 19.05 -35.97 -22.78
CA ASP A 396 18.61 -37.15 -23.55
C ASP A 396 18.88 -36.84 -25.04
N THR A 397 20.06 -37.26 -25.50
CA THR A 397 20.41 -37.51 -26.91
C THR A 397 20.99 -38.89 -27.01
#